data_AF-A0A3E4Z765-F1
#
_entry.id   AF-A0A3E4Z765-F1
#
_cell.length_a   1.000
_cell.length_b   1.000
_cell.length_c   1.000
_cell.angle_alpha   90.00
_cell.angle_beta   90.00
_cell.angle_gamma   90.00
#
_symmetry.space_group_name_H-M   'P 1'
#
loop_
_entity.id
_entity.type
_entity.pdbx_description
1 polymer ?
#
loop_
_entity_poly.entity_id
_entity_poly.type
_entity_poly.pdbx_seq_one_letter_code
_entity_poly.pdbx_strand_id
1 'polypeptide(L)'
;MIQKKSLKEAIQNPEIISVVGGLIGVATSTKNGLASKDWCFPKGGTVSPSQTIDDLEAGIYSVGAGNDNIPGSSTGVLFVDINLAYGYRIQRFYDTKGNKLVRINSGSAWGRWV
;
A
#
# COMPACT_ATOMS: atom_id res chain seq x y z
N MET A 1 42.65 21.61 12.04
CA MET A 1 43.11 20.35 11.41
C MET A 1 42.03 19.30 11.63
N ILE A 2 41.24 18.94 10.61
CA ILE A 2 40.22 17.89 10.74
C ILE A 2 40.92 16.55 10.57
N GLN A 3 40.93 15.74 11.62
CA GLN A 3 41.41 14.36 11.55
C GLN A 3 40.41 13.55 10.72
N LYS A 4 40.82 13.08 9.54
CA LYS A 4 40.05 12.10 8.76
C LYS A 4 40.13 10.76 9.47
N LYS A 5 39.23 10.52 10.43
CA LYS A 5 38.92 9.16 10.88
C LYS A 5 38.29 8.40 9.72
N SER A 6 38.57 7.10 9.60
CA SER A 6 37.94 6.28 8.58
C SER A 6 36.43 6.15 8.86
N LEU A 7 35.62 5.95 7.82
CA LEU A 7 34.16 5.76 7.96
C LEU A 7 33.84 4.63 8.94
N LYS A 8 34.64 3.56 8.93
CA LYS A 8 34.52 2.39 9.81
C LYS A 8 34.69 2.76 11.29
N GLU A 9 35.65 3.61 11.62
CA GLU A 9 35.88 4.07 13.00
C GLU A 9 34.81 5.08 13.43
N ALA A 10 34.33 5.90 12.50
CA ALA A 10 33.28 6.89 12.78
C ALA A 10 31.94 6.22 13.14
N ILE A 11 31.52 5.18 12.41
CA ILE A 11 30.25 4.48 12.68
C ILE A 11 30.27 3.59 13.92
N GLN A 12 31.43 3.38 14.54
CA GLN A 12 31.57 2.64 15.80
C GLN A 12 31.46 3.54 17.03
N ASN A 13 31.48 4.87 16.86
CA ASN A 13 31.30 5.80 17.96
C ASN A 13 29.81 5.79 18.40
N PRO A 14 29.49 5.46 19.67
CA PRO A 14 28.12 5.45 20.19
C PRO A 14 27.37 6.77 19.97
N GLU A 15 28.06 7.91 20.04
CA GLU A 15 27.48 9.22 19.79
C GLU A 15 27.08 9.39 18.32
N ILE A 16 27.89 8.88 17.40
CA ILE A 16 27.59 8.91 15.95
C ILE A 16 26.46 7.93 15.64
N ILE A 17 26.44 6.73 16.23
CA ILE A 17 25.35 5.76 16.09
C ILE A 17 24.03 6.37 16.57
N SER A 18 24.04 7.06 17.71
CA SER A 18 22.85 7.73 18.25
C SER A 18 22.32 8.80 17.29
N VAL A 19 23.21 9.60 16.69
CA VAL A 19 22.83 10.63 15.70
C VAL A 19 22.32 9.98 14.41
N VAL A 20 23.00 8.95 13.90
CA VAL A 20 22.59 8.21 12.69
C VAL A 20 21.26 7.49 12.90
N GLY A 21 21.03 6.89 14.07
CA GLY A 21 19.75 6.27 14.44
C GLY A 21 18.60 7.28 14.44
N GLY A 22 18.86 8.52 14.89
CA GLY A 22 17.90 9.63 14.76
C GLY A 22 17.70 10.11 13.32
N LEU A 23 18.71 10.00 12.46
CA LEU A 23 18.67 10.37 11.04
C LEU A 23 17.97 9.32 10.15
N ILE A 24 17.97 8.04 10.55
CA ILE A 24 17.30 6.96 9.81
C ILE A 24 15.78 7.19 9.69
N GLY A 25 15.19 7.97 10.61
CA GLY A 25 13.85 8.55 10.47
C GLY A 25 12.70 7.53 10.48
N VAL A 26 11.64 7.85 11.21
CA VAL A 26 10.37 7.14 11.08
C VAL A 26 9.65 7.65 9.84
N ALA A 27 9.25 6.75 8.95
CA ALA A 27 8.41 7.11 7.82
C ALA A 27 7.03 7.56 8.32
N THR A 28 6.55 8.69 7.84
CA THR A 28 5.21 9.22 8.14
C THR A 28 4.49 9.49 6.83
N SER A 29 3.21 9.84 6.89
CA SER A 29 2.46 10.21 5.67
C SER A 29 3.03 11.42 4.92
N THR A 30 3.91 12.21 5.54
CA THR A 30 4.48 13.43 4.95
C THR A 30 6.01 13.39 4.82
N LYS A 31 6.68 12.34 5.31
CA LYS A 31 8.15 12.27 5.34
C LYS A 31 8.65 10.84 5.13
N ASN A 32 9.65 10.68 4.27
CA ASN A 32 10.39 9.43 4.08
C ASN A 32 11.20 9.07 5.34
N GLY A 33 11.22 7.80 5.69
CA GLY A 33 12.13 7.23 6.69
C GLY A 33 13.12 6.27 6.04
N LEU A 34 13.46 5.18 6.73
CA LEU A 34 14.23 4.08 6.15
C LEU A 34 13.58 3.50 4.88
N ALA A 35 12.25 3.49 4.84
CA ALA A 35 11.45 3.23 3.65
C ALA A 35 10.82 4.54 3.15
N SER A 36 10.58 4.62 1.83
CA SER A 36 9.81 5.72 1.25
C SER A 36 8.42 5.80 1.92
N LYS A 37 7.88 7.02 2.10
CA LYS A 37 6.49 7.20 2.52
C LYS A 37 5.49 6.55 1.54
N ASP A 38 5.96 6.28 0.32
CA ASP A 38 5.22 5.64 -0.77
C ASP A 38 5.54 4.13 -0.89
N TRP A 39 6.36 3.56 0.00
CA TRP A 39 6.84 2.17 -0.08
C TRP A 39 5.75 1.14 0.30
N CYS A 40 4.72 1.57 1.01
CA CYS A 40 3.54 0.76 1.30
C CYS A 40 2.35 1.50 0.69
N PHE A 41 1.69 0.83 -0.27
CA PHE A 41 0.44 1.16 -0.96
C PHE A 41 -0.17 2.53 -0.58
N PRO A 42 -0.35 3.47 -1.53
CA PRO A 42 -0.93 4.78 -1.22
C PRO A 42 -2.17 4.57 -0.36
N LYS A 43 -2.19 5.29 0.78
CA LYS A 43 -3.19 5.19 1.85
C LYS A 43 -4.57 5.03 1.22
N GLY A 44 -5.09 3.81 1.20
CA GLY A 44 -6.35 3.60 0.52
C GLY A 44 -7.44 4.31 1.30
N GLY A 45 -8.23 5.05 0.53
CA GLY A 45 -9.28 5.92 1.05
C GLY A 45 -10.57 5.14 1.30
N THR A 46 -11.55 5.84 1.86
CA THR A 46 -12.93 5.39 1.73
C THR A 46 -13.37 5.68 0.29
N VAL A 47 -13.94 4.67 -0.37
CA VAL A 47 -14.51 4.82 -1.70
C VAL A 47 -15.88 5.47 -1.56
N SER A 48 -16.17 6.51 -2.35
CA SER A 48 -17.46 7.18 -2.32
C SER A 48 -18.59 6.21 -2.69
N PRO A 49 -19.80 6.33 -2.12
CA PRO A 49 -20.94 5.52 -2.54
C PRO A 49 -21.17 5.63 -4.06
N SER A 50 -21.62 4.55 -4.69
CA SER A 50 -21.89 4.46 -6.13
C SER A 50 -20.68 4.70 -7.04
N GLN A 51 -19.47 4.77 -6.49
CA GLN A 51 -18.25 4.75 -7.30
C GLN A 51 -17.93 3.31 -7.73
N THR A 52 -17.60 3.14 -9.01
CA THR A 52 -17.04 1.91 -9.58
C THR A 52 -15.65 1.60 -9.01
N ILE A 53 -15.47 0.38 -8.52
CA ILE A 53 -14.20 -0.05 -7.91
C ILE A 53 -13.17 -0.58 -8.92
N ASP A 54 -13.55 -0.79 -10.19
CA ASP A 54 -12.73 -1.45 -11.22
C ASP A 54 -11.47 -0.65 -11.60
N ASP A 55 -11.55 0.67 -11.48
CA ASP A 55 -10.50 1.61 -11.91
C ASP A 55 -9.68 2.18 -10.76
N LEU A 56 -9.88 1.67 -9.54
CA LEU A 56 -9.08 2.07 -8.38
C LEU A 56 -7.59 1.79 -8.64
N GLU A 57 -6.75 2.70 -8.15
CA GLU A 57 -5.30 2.53 -8.14
C GLU A 57 -4.89 1.42 -7.17
N ALA A 58 -3.61 1.03 -7.20
CA ALA A 58 -3.10 0.03 -6.25
C ALA A 58 -3.23 0.57 -4.81
N GLY A 59 -3.86 -0.17 -3.90
CA GLY A 59 -4.25 0.38 -2.60
C GLY A 59 -5.08 -0.56 -1.73
N ILE A 60 -5.44 -0.09 -0.53
CA ILE A 60 -6.28 -0.79 0.45
C ILE A 60 -7.48 0.09 0.83
N TYR A 61 -8.65 -0.21 0.27
CA TYR A 61 -9.82 0.66 0.34
C TYR A 61 -10.89 0.12 1.30
N SER A 62 -11.57 1.03 1.99
CA SER A 62 -12.87 0.72 2.60
C SER A 62 -13.97 0.90 1.55
N VAL A 63 -14.76 -0.14 1.33
CA VAL A 63 -15.82 -0.18 0.30
C VAL A 63 -17.14 -0.63 0.91
N GLY A 64 -18.25 -0.14 0.36
CA GLY A 64 -19.60 -0.40 0.85
C GLY A 64 -20.49 -1.14 -0.15
N ALA A 65 -21.64 -1.60 0.35
CA ALA A 65 -22.66 -2.29 -0.44
C ALA A 65 -23.21 -1.48 -1.63
N GLY A 66 -23.13 -0.15 -1.53
CA GLY A 66 -23.58 0.78 -2.57
C GLY A 66 -22.53 1.10 -3.62
N ASN A 67 -21.33 0.49 -3.56
CA ASN A 67 -20.33 0.63 -4.61
C ASN A 67 -20.61 -0.34 -5.77
N ASP A 68 -20.40 0.12 -6.99
CA ASP A 68 -20.61 -0.71 -8.18
C ASP A 68 -19.55 -1.81 -8.24
N ASN A 69 -19.96 -3.01 -8.68
CA ASN A 69 -19.13 -4.22 -8.78
C ASN A 69 -18.57 -4.78 -7.46
N ILE A 70 -19.05 -4.30 -6.32
CA ILE A 70 -18.82 -4.97 -5.04
C ILE A 70 -19.68 -6.24 -4.93
N PRO A 71 -19.07 -7.40 -4.62
CA PRO A 71 -19.79 -8.65 -4.57
C PRO A 71 -20.72 -8.73 -3.36
N GLY A 72 -21.90 -9.33 -3.56
CA GLY A 72 -22.84 -9.64 -2.49
C GLY A 72 -23.46 -8.43 -1.78
N SER A 73 -23.34 -7.22 -2.36
CA SER A 73 -23.82 -5.95 -1.79
C SER A 73 -23.44 -5.83 -0.31
N SER A 74 -22.16 -6.06 0.00
CA SER A 74 -21.62 -6.07 1.35
C SER A 74 -20.62 -4.94 1.57
N THR A 75 -20.31 -4.62 2.82
CA THR A 75 -19.25 -3.67 3.18
C THR A 75 -17.99 -4.46 3.55
N GLY A 76 -16.81 -3.89 3.32
CA GLY A 76 -15.57 -4.56 3.68
C GLY A 76 -14.32 -3.81 3.26
N VAL A 77 -13.21 -4.55 3.21
CA VAL A 77 -11.90 -4.05 2.80
C VAL A 77 -11.54 -4.65 1.44
N LEU A 78 -11.16 -3.79 0.50
CA LEU A 78 -10.72 -4.14 -0.84
C LEU A 78 -9.22 -3.85 -1.00
N PHE A 79 -8.45 -4.88 -1.32
CA PHE A 79 -7.07 -4.74 -1.76
C PHE A 79 -7.03 -4.72 -3.28
N VAL A 80 -6.35 -3.72 -3.84
CA VAL A 80 -6.13 -3.57 -5.28
C VAL A 80 -4.63 -3.68 -5.52
N ASP A 81 -4.20 -4.66 -6.29
CA ASP A 81 -2.83 -4.71 -6.80
C ASP A 81 -2.83 -4.46 -8.30
N ILE A 82 -1.83 -3.72 -8.77
CA ILE A 82 -1.61 -3.47 -10.19
C ILE A 82 -0.17 -3.87 -10.50
N ASN A 83 0.01 -4.76 -11.47
CA ASN A 83 1.33 -5.03 -12.02
C ASN A 83 1.44 -4.42 -13.41
N LEU A 84 2.11 -3.27 -13.47
CA LEU A 84 2.29 -2.51 -14.72
C LEU A 84 3.15 -3.26 -15.75
N ALA A 85 4.01 -4.20 -15.33
CA ALA A 85 4.87 -4.94 -16.25
C ALA A 85 4.11 -6.02 -17.05
N TYR A 86 3.04 -6.58 -16.47
CA TYR A 86 2.26 -7.67 -17.08
C TYR A 86 0.81 -7.28 -17.38
N GLY A 87 0.43 -6.03 -17.15
CA GLY A 87 -0.89 -5.50 -17.47
C GLY A 87 -2.05 -6.12 -16.67
N TYR A 88 -1.75 -6.85 -15.58
CA TYR A 88 -2.80 -7.45 -14.75
C TYR A 88 -3.14 -6.58 -13.53
N ARG A 89 -4.43 -6.62 -13.16
CA ARG A 89 -4.96 -6.06 -11.92
C ARG A 89 -5.59 -7.19 -11.10
N ILE A 90 -5.40 -7.15 -9.78
CA ILE A 90 -5.97 -8.12 -8.85
C ILE A 90 -6.77 -7.35 -7.81
N GLN A 91 -7.95 -7.87 -7.49
CA GLN A 91 -8.75 -7.39 -6.39
C GLN A 91 -9.06 -8.51 -5.41
N ARG A 92 -8.79 -8.27 -4.13
CA ARG A 92 -9.17 -9.16 -3.03
C ARG A 92 -10.09 -8.41 -2.09
N PHE A 93 -11.28 -8.95 -1.87
CA PHE A 93 -12.29 -8.37 -1.01
C PHE A 93 -12.51 -9.25 0.21
N TYR A 94 -12.51 -8.62 1.38
CA TYR A 94 -12.84 -9.23 2.65
C TYR A 94 -14.05 -8.50 3.20
N ASP A 95 -15.19 -9.17 3.22
CA ASP A 95 -16.43 -8.55 3.68
C ASP A 95 -16.61 -8.65 5.20
N THR A 96 -17.53 -7.87 5.75
CA THR A 96 -17.84 -7.87 7.19
C THR A 96 -18.55 -9.15 7.68
N LYS A 97 -18.92 -10.06 6.77
CA LYS A 97 -19.55 -11.35 7.06
C LYS A 97 -18.52 -12.49 7.10
N GLY A 98 -17.24 -12.20 6.84
CA GLY A 98 -16.16 -13.17 6.83
C GLY A 98 -15.91 -13.84 5.48
N ASN A 99 -16.60 -13.42 4.41
CA ASN A 99 -16.32 -13.90 3.07
C ASN A 99 -15.04 -13.29 2.53
N LYS A 100 -14.27 -14.11 1.82
CA LYS A 100 -13.08 -13.69 1.09
C LYS A 100 -13.28 -14.00 -0.37
N LEU A 101 -13.23 -12.97 -1.20
CA LEU A 101 -13.45 -13.08 -2.64
C LEU A 101 -12.26 -12.48 -3.39
N VAL A 102 -11.95 -13.04 -4.55
CA VAL A 102 -10.88 -12.53 -5.42
C VAL A 102 -11.36 -12.45 -6.86
N ARG A 103 -10.88 -11.46 -7.60
CA ARG A 103 -10.99 -11.42 -9.05
C ARG A 103 -9.71 -10.86 -9.66
N ILE A 104 -9.50 -11.20 -10.93
CA ILE A 104 -8.32 -10.81 -11.70
C ILE A 104 -8.80 -10.21 -13.03
N ASN A 105 -8.10 -9.17 -13.48
CA ASN A 105 -8.19 -8.65 -14.84
C ASN A 105 -6.81 -8.81 -15.48
N SER A 106 -6.72 -9.59 -16.56
CA SER A 106 -5.48 -9.87 -17.28
C SER A 106 -5.28 -8.98 -18.52
N GLY A 107 -5.87 -7.77 -18.52
CA GLY A 107 -5.66 -6.74 -19.55
C GLY A 107 -6.85 -6.51 -20.50
N SER A 108 -7.96 -7.24 -20.36
CA SER A 108 -9.12 -7.16 -21.26
C SER A 108 -10.46 -7.01 -20.55
N ALA A 109 -10.67 -7.70 -19.43
CA ALA A 109 -11.88 -7.59 -18.61
C ALA A 109 -11.66 -8.15 -17.21
N TRP A 110 -12.47 -7.72 -16.24
CA TRP A 110 -12.52 -8.35 -14.92
C TRP A 110 -13.17 -9.73 -15.00
N GLY A 111 -12.50 -10.74 -14.46
CA GLY A 111 -13.11 -12.03 -14.17
C GLY A 111 -14.18 -11.93 -13.08
N ARG A 112 -14.98 -12.98 -12.95
CA ARG A 112 -15.96 -13.10 -11.86
C ARG A 112 -15.26 -13.15 -10.51
N TRP A 113 -15.94 -12.67 -9.48
CA TRP A 113 -15.56 -12.90 -8.09
C TRP A 113 -15.66 -14.39 -7.77
N VAL A 114 -14.59 -14.95 -7.24
CA VAL A 114 -14.49 -16.34 -6.75
C VAL A 114 -14.05 -16.39 -5.30
#